data_AF-A0A0D0BY45-F1
#
_entry.id   AF-A0A0D0BY45-F1
#
_cell.length_a   1.000
_cell.length_b   1.000
_cell.length_c   1.000
_cell.angle_alpha   90.00
_cell.angle_beta   90.00
_cell.angle_gamma   90.00
#
_symmetry.space_group_name_H-M   'P 1'
#
loop_
_entity.id
_entity.type
_entity.pdbx_description
1 polymer ?
#
loop_
_entity_poly.entity_id
_entity_poly.type
_entity_poly.pdbx_seq_one_letter_code
_entity_poly.pdbx_strand_id
1 'polypeptide(L)'
;MRRPCEQPRSLPPSISHTIVACFLQGPNAVIGTWHVNHNQPDCVANWADYKDKGCTSVGSRKRRIEHRLENIPWGSSWREFSATTPITFYDMHFSGAKEAFQSAWGVYGLWEIDDHEC
;
A
#
# COMPACT_ATOMS: atom_id res chain seq x y z
N MET A 1 6.67 25.65 31.73
CA MET A 1 5.23 25.44 31.51
C MET A 1 5.03 24.88 30.11
N ARG A 2 4.41 23.71 29.97
CA ARG A 2 4.03 23.12 28.67
C ARG A 2 2.72 23.78 28.24
N ARG A 3 2.68 24.45 27.08
CA ARG A 3 1.43 24.95 26.49
C ARG A 3 0.96 23.97 25.42
N PRO A 4 -0.37 23.77 25.23
CA PRO A 4 -0.87 22.98 24.11
C PRO A 4 -0.50 23.66 22.80
N CYS A 5 -0.04 22.88 21.81
CA CYS A 5 0.24 23.39 20.47
C CYS A 5 -1.03 23.33 19.62
N GLU A 6 -1.34 24.41 18.90
CA GLU A 6 -2.35 24.39 17.84
C GLU A 6 -1.71 23.98 16.51
N GLN A 7 -2.43 23.20 15.69
CA GLN A 7 -1.92 22.74 14.39
C GLN A 7 -1.58 23.93 13.47
N PRO A 8 -0.40 23.92 12.81
CA PRO A 8 -0.13 24.88 11.75
C PRO A 8 -1.13 24.69 10.62
N ARG A 9 -1.79 25.80 10.22
CA ARG A 9 -2.81 25.83 9.16
C ARG A 9 -2.29 25.45 7.76
N SER A 10 -0.97 25.22 7.62
CA SER A 10 -0.29 24.89 6.37
C SER A 10 -0.08 23.38 6.16
N LEU A 11 -0.47 22.52 7.10
CA LEU A 11 -0.36 21.07 6.92
C LEU A 11 -1.54 20.55 6.10
N PRO A 12 -1.31 19.69 5.09
CA PRO A 12 -2.39 19.09 4.32
C PRO A 12 -3.28 18.26 5.26
N PRO A 13 -4.62 18.39 5.14
CA PRO A 13 -5.58 17.74 6.05
C PRO A 13 -5.59 16.21 5.96
N SER A 14 -4.90 15.64 4.98
CA SER A 14 -4.86 14.20 4.65
C SER A 14 -3.81 13.40 5.44
N ILE A 15 -3.02 14.03 6.31
CA ILE A 15 -2.02 13.34 7.12
C ILE A 15 -2.41 13.40 8.60
N SER A 16 -2.60 12.22 9.21
CA SER A 16 -2.74 12.09 10.65
C SER A 16 -1.38 12.35 11.31
N HIS A 17 -1.20 13.57 11.82
CA HIS A 17 0.00 13.99 12.52
C HIS A 17 -0.26 13.92 14.02
N THR A 18 0.35 12.97 14.72
CA THR A 18 0.39 13.02 16.19
C THR A 18 1.50 13.98 16.59
N ILE A 19 1.12 15.12 17.18
CA ILE A 19 2.09 16.08 17.73
C ILE A 19 2.68 15.46 19.01
N VAL A 20 3.99 15.23 19.02
CA VAL A 20 4.66 14.57 20.14
C VAL A 20 5.27 15.57 21.11
N ALA A 21 5.83 16.67 20.62
CA ALA A 21 6.34 17.74 21.46
C ALA A 21 6.48 19.07 20.70
N CYS A 22 6.42 20.18 21.42
CA CYS A 22 6.88 21.47 20.92
C CYS A 22 7.87 22.09 21.90
N PHE A 23 8.94 22.67 21.37
CA PHE A 23 9.99 23.34 22.14
C PHE A 23 10.07 24.80 21.70
N LEU A 24 10.09 25.72 22.66
CA LEU A 24 10.38 27.12 22.39
C LEU A 24 11.89 27.27 22.18
N GLN A 25 12.29 27.76 21.00
CA GLN A 25 13.68 28.10 20.70
C GLN A 25 13.81 29.63 20.67
N GLY A 26 13.81 30.25 21.85
CA GLY A 26 13.91 31.71 21.98
C GLY A 26 12.61 32.48 21.71
N PRO A 27 12.67 33.82 21.67
CA PRO A 27 11.48 34.68 21.77
C PRO A 27 10.49 34.55 20.60
N ASN A 28 10.95 34.11 19.42
CA ASN A 28 10.13 34.09 18.20
C ASN A 28 10.20 32.76 17.42
N ALA A 29 10.75 31.68 17.98
CA ALA A 29 10.79 30.40 17.28
C ALA A 29 10.18 29.27 18.12
N VAL A 30 9.30 28.51 17.48
CA VAL A 30 8.74 27.28 18.02
C VAL A 30 9.18 26.14 17.11
N ILE A 31 9.83 25.14 17.69
CA ILE A 31 10.12 23.88 17.01
C ILE A 31 9.01 22.91 17.38
N GLY A 32 8.24 22.46 16.40
CA GLY A 32 7.31 21.34 16.55
C GLY A 32 7.98 20.03 16.15
N THR A 33 7.71 18.96 16.90
CA THR A 33 8.02 17.58 16.50
C THR A 33 6.71 16.83 16.36
N TRP A 34 6.44 16.35 15.16
CA TRP A 34 5.29 15.51 14.84
C TRP A 34 5.77 14.15 14.36
N HIS A 35 5.04 13.11 14.70
CA HIS A 35 5.19 11.82 14.03
C HIS A 35 4.40 11.90 12.73
N VAL A 36 5.12 11.78 11.61
CA VAL A 36 4.47 11.53 10.32
C VAL A 36 4.07 10.06 10.35
N ASN A 37 2.77 9.77 10.36
CA ASN A 37 2.31 8.43 10.04
C ASN A 37 2.51 8.24 8.53
N HIS A 38 3.51 7.46 8.13
CA HIS A 38 3.87 7.17 6.73
C HIS A 38 2.82 6.32 5.98
N ASN A 39 1.60 6.19 6.49
CA ASN A 39 0.51 5.45 5.84
C ASN A 39 -0.12 6.22 4.65
N GLN A 40 0.65 7.05 3.95
CA GLN A 40 0.28 7.56 2.63
C GLN A 40 0.94 6.68 1.56
N PRO A 41 0.15 5.93 0.76
CA PRO A 41 0.64 4.87 -0.14
C PRO A 41 1.26 5.36 -1.46
N ASP A 42 1.39 6.67 -1.66
CA ASP A 42 1.63 7.22 -3.01
C ASP A 42 3.06 6.99 -3.52
N CYS A 43 4.00 6.57 -2.67
CA CYS A 43 5.41 6.34 -3.05
C CYS A 43 5.86 4.88 -3.00
N VAL A 44 4.98 3.93 -2.68
CA VAL A 44 5.33 2.51 -2.59
C VAL A 44 4.42 1.71 -3.50
N ALA A 45 5.02 0.80 -4.27
CA ALA A 45 4.27 -0.12 -5.11
C ALA A 45 3.26 -0.90 -4.25
N ASN A 46 2.05 -1.03 -4.75
CA ASN A 46 0.97 -1.71 -4.05
C ASN A 46 0.01 -2.38 -5.03
N TRP A 47 -0.75 -3.34 -4.53
CA TRP A 47 -1.74 -4.07 -5.31
C TRP A 47 -3.12 -3.44 -5.14
N ALA A 48 -3.69 -3.02 -6.26
CA ALA A 48 -5.04 -2.46 -6.39
C ALA A 48 -5.93 -3.38 -7.25
N ASP A 49 -7.17 -2.94 -7.50
CA ASP A 49 -8.10 -3.55 -8.46
C ASP A 49 -8.27 -5.08 -8.30
N TYR A 50 -8.75 -5.52 -7.13
CA TYR A 50 -9.12 -6.92 -6.88
C TYR A 50 -10.09 -7.42 -7.95
N LYS A 51 -9.76 -8.56 -8.57
CA LYS A 51 -10.61 -9.22 -9.55
C LYS A 51 -10.61 -10.73 -9.39
N ASP A 52 -11.76 -11.27 -9.05
CA ASP A 52 -12.01 -12.71 -9.07
C ASP A 52 -12.20 -13.17 -10.53
N LYS A 53 -11.39 -14.15 -10.96
CA LYS A 53 -11.42 -14.76 -12.29
C LYS A 53 -12.21 -16.08 -12.31
N GLY A 54 -12.75 -16.49 -11.16
CA GLY A 54 -13.46 -17.75 -10.98
C GLY A 54 -12.54 -18.95 -10.79
N CYS A 55 -13.12 -20.14 -10.88
CA CYS A 55 -12.40 -21.40 -10.74
C CYS A 55 -11.40 -21.61 -11.88
N THR A 56 -10.23 -22.19 -11.57
CA THR A 56 -9.24 -22.56 -12.59
C THR A 56 -9.83 -23.54 -13.59
N SER A 57 -10.55 -24.55 -13.09
CA SER A 57 -11.39 -25.48 -13.87
C SER A 57 -12.46 -26.11 -12.98
N VAL A 58 -13.45 -26.77 -13.59
CA VAL A 58 -14.48 -27.52 -12.84
C VAL A 58 -13.82 -28.64 -12.01
N GLY A 59 -14.07 -28.66 -10.70
CA GLY A 59 -13.51 -29.65 -9.77
C GLY A 59 -12.03 -29.45 -9.44
N SER A 60 -11.45 -28.29 -9.79
CA SER A 60 -10.04 -27.98 -9.48
C SER A 60 -9.82 -27.76 -7.99
N ARG A 61 -10.86 -27.36 -7.25
CA ARG A 61 -10.76 -26.81 -5.90
C ARG A 61 -9.86 -25.58 -5.81
N LYS A 62 -9.73 -24.84 -6.92
CA LYS A 62 -8.83 -23.70 -7.08
C LYS A 62 -9.54 -22.52 -7.71
N ARG A 63 -9.37 -21.33 -7.13
CA ARG A 63 -9.88 -20.05 -7.64
C ARG A 63 -8.74 -19.12 -7.99
N ARG A 64 -8.90 -18.36 -9.08
CA ARG A 64 -7.90 -17.41 -9.58
C ARG A 64 -8.27 -15.99 -9.22
N ILE A 65 -7.36 -15.29 -8.54
CA ILE A 65 -7.52 -13.89 -8.14
C ILE A 65 -6.45 -13.06 -8.82
N GLU A 66 -6.85 -11.94 -9.42
CA GLU A 66 -5.97 -10.97 -10.07
C GLU A 66 -6.00 -9.64 -9.33
N HIS A 67 -4.85 -8.98 -9.26
CA HIS A 67 -4.72 -7.58 -8.83
C HIS A 67 -3.83 -6.82 -9.79
N ARG A 68 -4.03 -5.51 -9.88
CA ARG A 68 -3.17 -4.61 -10.65
C ARG A 68 -2.08 -4.03 -9.74
N LEU A 69 -0.83 -4.00 -10.21
CA LEU A 69 0.28 -3.37 -9.52
C LEU A 69 0.33 -1.87 -9.87
N GLU A 70 0.24 -1.03 -8.86
CA GLU A 70 0.29 0.43 -8.97
C GLU A 70 1.58 0.99 -8.38
N ASN A 71 1.82 2.28 -8.62
CA ASN A 71 2.94 3.05 -8.05
C ASN A 71 4.34 2.45 -8.35
N ILE A 72 4.49 1.86 -9.54
CA ILE A 72 5.78 1.37 -10.02
C ILE A 72 6.62 2.56 -10.51
N PRO A 73 7.83 2.81 -9.96
CA PRO A 73 8.68 3.91 -10.41
C PRO A 73 9.02 3.80 -11.89
N TRP A 74 9.03 4.93 -12.59
CA TRP A 74 9.36 4.97 -14.01
C TRP A 74 10.79 4.46 -14.26
N GLY A 75 10.97 3.63 -15.29
CA GLY A 75 12.26 3.02 -15.62
C GLY A 75 12.70 1.87 -14.71
N SER A 76 11.89 1.49 -13.72
CA SER A 76 12.19 0.36 -12.83
C SER A 76 11.68 -0.99 -13.38
N SER A 77 12.15 -2.07 -12.78
CA SER A 77 11.76 -3.43 -13.15
C SER A 77 10.43 -3.81 -12.50
N TRP A 78 9.35 -3.76 -13.27
CA TRP A 78 8.03 -4.22 -12.78
C TRP A 78 8.07 -5.67 -12.26
N ARG A 79 8.97 -6.51 -12.79
CA ARG A 79 9.14 -7.90 -12.35
C ARG A 79 9.61 -7.99 -10.91
N GLU A 80 10.58 -7.15 -10.55
CA GLU A 80 11.11 -7.09 -9.18
C GLU A 80 10.01 -6.64 -8.22
N PHE A 81 9.34 -5.53 -8.53
CA PHE A 81 8.22 -5.04 -7.71
C PHE A 81 7.09 -6.06 -7.59
N SER A 82 6.73 -6.76 -8.67
CA SER A 82 5.70 -7.79 -8.61
C SER A 82 6.09 -8.96 -7.70
N ALA A 83 7.38 -9.29 -7.60
CA ALA A 83 7.87 -10.39 -6.77
C ALA A 83 8.01 -9.99 -5.29
N THR A 84 8.18 -8.71 -4.98
CA THR A 84 8.51 -8.22 -3.63
C THR A 84 7.44 -7.36 -2.98
N THR A 85 6.38 -6.98 -3.70
CA THR A 85 5.29 -6.19 -3.13
C THR A 85 4.32 -7.12 -2.40
N PRO A 86 4.18 -7.01 -1.07
CA PRO A 86 3.29 -7.90 -0.33
C PRO A 86 1.81 -7.58 -0.57
N ILE A 87 0.96 -8.60 -0.42
CA ILE A 87 -0.49 -8.44 -0.44
C ILE A 87 -1.13 -9.35 0.61
N THR A 88 -2.26 -8.89 1.16
CA THR A 88 -3.10 -9.70 2.05
C THR A 88 -4.54 -9.65 1.56
N PHE A 89 -5.14 -10.80 1.32
CA PHE A 89 -6.55 -10.96 0.97
C PHE A 89 -7.03 -12.37 1.36
N TYR A 90 -8.32 -12.57 1.63
CA TYR A 90 -8.87 -13.84 2.17
C TYR A 90 -8.13 -14.38 3.41
N ASP A 91 -7.65 -13.49 4.29
CA ASP A 91 -6.82 -13.83 5.45
C ASP A 91 -5.51 -14.57 5.11
N MET A 92 -5.13 -14.57 3.82
CA MET A 92 -3.87 -15.10 3.30
C MET A 92 -2.89 -13.95 3.07
N HIS A 93 -1.63 -14.17 3.42
CA HIS A 93 -0.55 -13.21 3.18
C HIS A 93 0.43 -13.77 2.14
N PHE A 94 0.78 -12.94 1.16
CA PHE A 94 1.78 -13.25 0.15
C PHE A 94 2.83 -12.15 0.10
N SER A 95 4.11 -12.53 -0.01
CA SER A 95 5.22 -11.58 -0.14
C SER A 95 5.30 -10.91 -1.52
N GLY A 96 4.52 -11.40 -2.49
CA GLY A 96 4.56 -11.03 -3.89
C GLY A 96 3.55 -11.82 -4.72
N ALA A 97 3.44 -11.48 -6.00
CA ALA A 97 2.65 -12.22 -6.96
C ALA A 97 3.23 -13.61 -7.23
N LYS A 98 2.35 -14.62 -7.34
CA LYS A 98 2.76 -15.98 -7.73
C LYS A 98 3.06 -16.03 -9.22
N GLU A 99 2.21 -15.38 -10.01
CA GLU A 99 2.43 -15.12 -11.42
C GLU A 99 2.23 -13.63 -11.68
N ALA A 100 3.00 -13.05 -12.57
CA ALA A 100 2.86 -11.64 -12.95
C ALA A 100 3.05 -11.44 -14.44
N PHE A 101 2.27 -10.53 -15.01
CA PHE A 101 2.33 -10.20 -16.43
C PHE A 101 2.07 -8.71 -16.68
N GLN A 102 2.60 -8.21 -17.78
CA GLN A 102 2.37 -6.85 -18.25
C GLN A 102 1.43 -6.87 -19.45
N SER A 103 0.48 -5.94 -19.48
CA SER A 103 -0.39 -5.67 -20.62
C SER A 103 -0.34 -4.20 -21.01
N ALA A 104 -1.08 -3.81 -22.05
CA ALA A 104 -1.22 -2.40 -22.45
C ALA A 104 -1.83 -1.50 -21.36
N TRP A 105 -2.52 -2.09 -20.37
CA TRP A 105 -3.27 -1.37 -19.34
C TRP A 105 -2.57 -1.34 -17.98
N GLY A 106 -1.44 -2.03 -17.83
CA GLY A 106 -0.70 -2.08 -16.57
C GLY A 106 -0.01 -3.41 -16.32
N VAL A 107 0.47 -3.57 -15.10
CA VAL A 107 1.11 -4.80 -14.60
C VAL A 107 0.13 -5.48 -13.65
N TYR A 108 0.01 -6.80 -13.75
CA TYR A 108 -0.96 -7.58 -13.01
C TYR A 108 -0.28 -8.74 -12.33
N GLY A 109 -0.72 -9.02 -11.10
CA GLY A 109 -0.38 -10.19 -10.33
C GLY A 109 -1.55 -11.15 -10.32
N LEU A 110 -1.26 -12.44 -10.28
CA LEU A 110 -2.23 -13.51 -10.25
C LEU A 110 -1.87 -14.51 -9.15
N TRP A 111 -2.88 -14.93 -8.40
CA TRP A 111 -2.79 -15.94 -7.36
C TRP A 111 -3.84 -17.01 -7.61
N GLU A 112 -3.45 -18.27 -7.38
CA GLU A 112 -4.38 -19.38 -7.31
C GLU A 112 -4.50 -19.80 -5.84
N ILE A 113 -5.72 -19.77 -5.32
CA ILE A 113 -6.04 -20.09 -3.93
C ILE A 113 -6.95 -21.31 -3.85
N ASP A 114 -6.91 -22.02 -2.72
CA ASP A 114 -7.82 -23.13 -2.46
C ASP A 114 -9.25 -22.62 -2.25
N ASP A 115 -10.20 -23.24 -2.92
CA ASP A 115 -11.62 -22.97 -2.80
C ASP A 115 -12.41 -24.27 -3.04
N HIS A 116 -13.14 -24.75 -2.04
CA HIS A 116 -13.90 -26.00 -2.10
C HIS A 116 -15.20 -25.91 -2.91
N GLU A 117 -15.65 -24.70 -3.25
CA GLU A 117 -16.78 -24.46 -4.16
C GLU A 117 -16.36 -24.63 -5.63
N CYS A 118 -15.04 -24.63 -5.88
CA CYS A 118 -14.41 -25.10 -7.09
C CYS A 118 -14.03 -26.59 -6.97
#